data_AF-A0A6L3ELZ6-F1
#
_entry.id   AF-A0A6L3ELZ6-F1
#
_cell.length_a   1.000
_cell.length_b   1.000
_cell.length_c   1.000
_cell.angle_alpha   90.00
_cell.angle_beta   90.00
_cell.angle_gamma   90.00
#
_symmetry.space_group_name_H-M   'P 1'
#
loop_
_entity.id
_entity.type
_entity.pdbx_description
1 polymer ?
#
loop_
_entity_poly.entity_id
_entity_poly.type
_entity_poly.pdbx_seq_one_letter_code
_entity_poly.pdbx_strand_id
1 'polypeptide(L)' 'MNENLTPAALDQSALNEVRNLEHEIGKVLVALDPTPAYAALTEEQLDKLRQAEQRLGVVMVAYDT' A
#
# COMPACT_ATOMS: atom_id res chain seq x y z
N MET A 1 8.12 -7.39 -9.66
CA MET A 1 7.31 -6.90 -8.53
C MET A 1 7.76 -5.47 -8.27
N ASN A 2 6.99 -4.48 -8.70
CA ASN A 2 7.20 -3.09 -8.28
C ASN A 2 5.97 -2.74 -7.43
N GLU A 3 6.03 -3.08 -6.15
CA GLU A 3 5.05 -2.59 -5.18
C GLU A 3 5.37 -1.11 -4.93
N ASN A 4 4.37 -0.24 -5.08
CA ASN A 4 4.51 1.19 -4.76
C ASN A 4 4.54 1.32 -3.23
N LEU A 5 5.72 1.23 -2.65
CA LEU A 5 5.93 1.33 -1.21
C LEU A 5 5.94 2.82 -0.80
N THR A 6 5.04 3.21 0.11
CA THR A 6 5.02 4.55 0.71
C THR A 6 5.60 4.51 2.12
N PRO A 7 6.44 5.49 2.53
CA PRO A 7 6.90 5.58 3.92
C PRO A 7 5.73 5.65 4.90
N ALA A 8 5.78 4.85 5.96
CA ALA A 8 4.74 4.84 6.98
C ALA A 8 4.70 6.16 7.74
N ALA A 9 3.51 6.69 7.98
CA ALA A 9 3.32 7.78 8.93
C ALA A 9 3.37 7.25 10.36
N LEU A 10 4.50 7.44 11.05
CA LEU A 10 4.67 7.04 12.44
C LEU A 10 4.37 8.20 13.39
N ASP A 11 3.62 7.93 14.46
CA ASP A 11 3.56 8.84 15.60
C ASP A 11 4.87 8.78 16.43
N GLN A 12 4.98 9.66 17.43
CA GLN A 12 6.19 9.75 18.24
C GLN A 12 6.48 8.47 19.04
N SER A 13 5.45 7.74 19.46
CA SER A 13 5.61 6.50 20.22
C SER A 13 6.15 5.40 19.32
N ALA A 14 5.52 5.19 18.17
CA ALA A 14 5.94 4.20 17.18
C ALA A 14 7.35 4.49 16.64
N LEU A 15 7.69 5.78 16.42
CA LEU A 15 9.04 6.16 16.00
C LEU A 15 10.11 5.83 17.07
N ASN A 16 9.79 5.98 18.35
CA ASN A 16 10.72 5.65 19.43
C ASN A 16 10.96 4.13 19.51
N GLU A 17 9.92 3.34 19.29
CA GLU A 17 10.02 1.88 19.22
C GLU A 17 10.93 1.42 18.08
N VAL A 18 10.74 1.98 16.87
CA VAL A 18 11.59 1.70 15.70
C VAL A 18 13.04 2.05 16.00
N ARG A 19 13.32 3.21 16.62
CA ARG A 19 14.69 3.62 16.96
C ARG A 19 15.37 2.71 17.99
N ASN A 20 14.62 2.27 19.00
CA ASN A 20 15.15 1.32 19.99
C ASN A 20 15.52 0.00 19.32
N LEU A 21 14.68 -0.45 18.40
CA LEU A 21 14.93 -1.65 17.61
C LEU A 21 16.14 -1.48 16.68
N GLU A 22 16.27 -0.35 15.98
CA GLU A 22 17.45 -0.04 15.16
C GLU A 22 18.76 -0.14 15.97
N HIS A 23 18.75 0.38 17.21
CA HIS A 23 19.88 0.30 18.11
C HIS A 23 20.18 -1.13 18.57
N GLU A 24 19.16 -1.93 18.85
CA GLU A 24 19.31 -3.33 19.27
C GLU A 24 19.91 -4.21 18.16
N ILE A 25 19.42 -4.07 16.92
CA ILE A 25 19.88 -4.91 15.80
C ILE A 25 21.14 -4.34 15.12
N GLY A 26 21.47 -3.07 15.37
CA GLY A 26 22.59 -2.38 14.72
C GLY A 26 22.38 -2.16 13.21
N LYS A 27 21.12 -1.94 12.80
CA LYS A 27 20.72 -1.72 11.40
C LYS A 27 19.71 -0.58 11.32
N VAL A 28 19.65 0.07 10.16
CA VAL A 28 18.63 1.08 9.86
C VAL A 28 17.38 0.38 9.34
N LEU A 29 16.22 0.80 9.82
CA LEU A 29 14.92 0.28 9.44
C LEU A 29 14.13 1.32 8.66
N VAL A 30 13.38 0.88 7.66
CA VAL A 30 12.45 1.72 6.92
C VAL A 30 11.05 1.17 7.18
N ALA A 31 10.23 1.94 7.88
CA ALA A 31 8.82 1.62 8.05
C ALA A 31 8.05 2.05 6.80
N LEU A 32 7.29 1.12 6.23
CA LEU A 32 6.48 1.34 5.04
C LEU A 32 5.02 1.10 5.41
N ASP A 33 4.13 1.96 4.92
CA ASP A 33 2.71 1.69 5.07
C ASP A 33 2.39 0.37 4.34
N PRO A 34 1.52 -0.48 4.90
CA PRO A 34 0.96 -1.58 4.14
C PRO A 34 0.16 -0.97 2.99
N THR A 35 0.76 -0.90 1.80
CA THR A 35 -0.02 -0.69 0.58
C THR A 35 -1.07 -1.79 0.57
N PRO A 36 -2.37 -1.48 0.54
CA PRO A 36 -3.35 -2.54 0.39
C PRO A 36 -3.00 -3.31 -0.89
N ALA A 37 -3.06 -4.64 -0.82
CA ALA A 37 -2.76 -5.45 -1.98
C ALA A 37 -3.70 -5.04 -3.11
N TYR A 38 -3.21 -5.01 -4.36
CA TYR A 38 -4.13 -4.83 -5.48
C TYR A 38 -5.19 -5.93 -5.42
N ALA A 39 -6.46 -5.53 -5.50
CA ALA A 39 -7.54 -6.50 -5.42
C ALA A 39 -7.45 -7.47 -6.59
N ALA A 40 -7.45 -8.77 -6.27
CA ALA A 40 -7.61 -9.79 -7.29
C ALA A 40 -9.07 -9.76 -7.79
N LEU A 41 -9.29 -9.11 -8.93
CA LEU A 41 -10.62 -9.01 -9.54
C LEU A 41 -10.93 -10.27 -10.35
N THR A 42 -12.16 -10.78 -10.22
CA THR A 42 -12.71 -11.75 -11.17
C THR A 42 -12.91 -11.08 -12.54
N GLU A 43 -13.06 -11.88 -13.60
CA GLU A 43 -13.32 -11.35 -14.95
C GLU A 43 -14.56 -10.45 -14.97
N GLU A 44 -15.64 -10.85 -14.28
CA GLU A 44 -16.87 -10.06 -14.18
C GLU A 44 -16.64 -8.71 -13.48
N GLN A 45 -15.84 -8.69 -12.41
CA GLN A 45 -15.51 -7.46 -11.69
C GLN A 45 -14.62 -6.54 -12.53
N LEU A 46 -13.66 -7.11 -13.28
CA LEU A 46 -12.79 -6.37 -14.17
C LEU A 46 -13.57 -5.73 -15.32
N ASP A 47 -14.54 -6.44 -15.89
CA ASP A 47 -15.39 -5.88 -16.96
C ASP A 47 -16.26 -4.74 -16.45
N LYS A 48 -16.80 -4.84 -15.22
CA LYS A 48 -17.51 -3.72 -14.58
C LYS A 48 -16.59 -2.51 -14.36
N LEU A 49 -15.35 -2.74 -13.93
CA LEU A 49 -14.36 -1.68 -13.74
C LEU A 49 -14.07 -0.97 -15.07
N ARG A 50 -13.78 -1.72 -16.14
CA ARG A 50 -13.51 -1.19 -17.49
C ARG A 50 -14.68 -0.39 -18.06
N GLN A 51 -15.91 -0.86 -17.89
CA GLN A 51 -17.10 -0.12 -18.32
C GLN A 51 -17.23 1.21 -17.57
N ALA A 52 -16.93 1.22 -16.28
CA ALA A 52 -16.97 2.42 -15.48
C ALA A 52 -15.81 3.39 -15.84
N GLU A 53 -14.60 2.88 -16.10
CA GLU A 53 -13.47 3.67 -16.61
C GLU A 53 -13.82 4.36 -17.93
N GLN A 54 -14.39 3.62 -18.89
CA GLN A 54 -14.79 4.17 -20.19
C GLN A 54 -15.89 5.23 -20.05
N ARG A 55 -16.89 4.98 -19.20
CA ARG A 55 -18.00 5.92 -18.97
C ARG A 55 -17.55 7.22 -18.30
N LEU A 56 -16.54 7.14 -17.45
CA LEU A 56 -16.06 8.28 -16.65
C LEU A 56 -14.82 8.96 -17.26
N GLY A 57 -14.16 8.34 -18.22
CA GLY A 57 -12.93 8.85 -18.84
C GLY A 57 -11.74 8.85 -17.89
N VAL A 58 -11.67 7.89 -16.97
CA VAL A 58 -10.61 7.77 -15.95
C VAL A 58 -10.03 6.35 -15.91
N VAL A 59 -8.88 6.20 -15.27
CA VAL A 59 -8.33 4.89 -14.88
C VAL A 59 -8.58 4.68 -13.40
N MET A 60 -8.99 3.48 -13.01
CA MET A 60 -9.30 3.11 -11.63
C MET A 60 -8.44 1.92 -11.20
N VAL A 61 -8.01 1.95 -9.94
CA VAL A 61 -7.19 0.91 -9.32
C VAL A 61 -7.96 0.36 -8.13
N ALA A 62 -8.15 -0.96 -8.11
CA ALA A 62 -8.84 -1.65 -7.02
C ALA A 62 -7.81 -2.21 -6.02
N TYR A 63 -8.12 -2.06 -4.74
CA TYR A 63 -7.31 -2.51 -3.61
C TYR A 63 -8.16 -3.40 -2.69
N ASP A 64 -7.57 -4.45 -2.15
CA ASP A 64 -8.20 -5.29 -1.13
C ASP A 64 -8.33 -4.49 0.18
N THR A 65 -9.51 -4.55 0.80
CA THR A 65 -9.83 -3.92 2.09
C THR A 65 -9.61 -4.86 3.25
#